data_AF-A0A7S4HZR2-F1
#
_entry.id   AF-A0A7S4HZR2-F1
#
_cell.length_a   1.000
_cell.length_b   1.000
_cell.length_c   1.000
_cell.angle_alpha   90.00
_cell.angle_beta   90.00
_cell.angle_gamma   90.00
#
_symmetry.space_group_name_H-M   'P 1'
#
loop_
_entity.id
_entity.type
_entity.pdbx_description
1 polymer ?
#
loop_
_entity_poly.entity_id
_entity_poly.type
_entity_poly.pdbx_seq_one_letter_code
_entity_poly.pdbx_strand_id
1 'polypeptide(L)'
;SSSSSSSSIGSSSVPPPKEEKEEEKDIPPDVSVVEEPDVGGGGHAPPPPLLSRARMRLVAADVLPPAVRLRRWTRTYSLARDGDDFSAFLARVRGAAPSLLAVRAANGDVFGAYADGRGEPRGGGFYGGGTACL
;
A
#
# COMPACT_ATOMS: atom_id res chain seq x y z
N SER A 1 50.72 -9.92 65.63
CA SER A 1 50.51 -8.68 64.87
C SER A 1 49.97 -9.07 63.50
N SER A 2 48.64 -9.22 63.39
CA SER A 2 47.75 -8.29 62.65
C SER A 2 48.15 -8.24 61.16
N SER A 3 47.33 -8.69 60.21
CA SER A 3 46.09 -8.00 59.81
C SER A 3 45.31 -8.88 58.82
N SER A 4 44.01 -9.07 59.03
CA SER A 4 43.09 -9.62 58.03
C SER A 4 42.40 -8.46 57.33
N SER A 5 42.64 -8.32 56.02
CA SER A 5 42.08 -7.26 55.19
C SER A 5 40.60 -7.55 54.88
N SER A 6 39.70 -6.72 55.39
CA SER A 6 38.31 -6.64 54.97
C SER A 6 38.18 -5.60 53.84
N SER A 7 37.82 -6.05 52.64
CA SER A 7 37.40 -5.15 51.56
C SER A 7 35.88 -5.26 51.39
N SER A 8 35.20 -4.23 51.89
CA SER A 8 33.80 -3.97 51.62
C SER A 8 33.65 -3.46 50.18
N ILE A 9 33.17 -4.31 49.27
CA ILE A 9 32.71 -3.89 47.95
C ILE A 9 31.27 -3.40 48.06
N GLY A 10 31.10 -2.09 48.09
CA GLY A 10 29.79 -1.43 48.01
C GLY A 10 29.12 -1.74 46.67
N SER A 11 27.93 -2.34 46.73
CA SER A 11 27.07 -2.51 45.57
C SER A 11 26.45 -1.17 45.19
N SER A 12 27.05 -0.47 44.23
CA SER A 12 26.39 0.66 43.56
C SER A 12 25.36 0.09 42.59
N SER A 13 24.09 0.10 43.01
CA SER A 13 22.95 -0.27 42.17
C SER A 13 22.71 0.86 41.17
N VAL A 14 23.17 0.66 39.94
CA VAL A 14 22.80 1.50 38.79
C VAL A 14 21.39 1.06 38.35
N PRO A 15 20.36 1.92 38.39
CA PRO A 15 19.06 1.56 37.83
C PRO A 15 19.16 1.47 36.30
N PRO A 16 18.46 0.52 35.66
CA PRO A 16 18.49 0.39 34.20
C PRO A 16 17.86 1.62 33.53
N PRO A 17 18.35 2.01 32.34
CA PRO A 17 17.76 3.10 31.57
C PRO A 17 16.32 2.75 31.21
N LYS A 18 15.42 3.72 31.40
CA LYS A 18 14.03 3.62 30.97
C LYS A 18 14.02 3.59 29.45
N GLU A 19 13.59 2.46 28.89
CA GLU A 19 13.24 2.37 27.47
C GLU A 19 12.02 3.27 27.25
N GLU A 20 12.29 4.53 26.89
CA GLU A 20 11.29 5.41 26.31
C GLU A 20 11.00 4.86 24.92
N LYS A 21 9.96 4.03 24.87
CA LYS A 21 9.36 3.57 23.63
C LYS A 21 8.79 4.81 22.96
N GLU A 22 9.57 5.41 22.06
CA GLU A 22 9.10 6.45 21.16
C GLU A 22 7.83 5.90 20.51
N GLU A 23 6.71 6.51 20.87
CA GLU A 23 5.43 6.25 20.23
C GLU A 23 5.60 6.72 18.79
N GLU A 24 5.98 5.78 17.92
CA GLU A 24 5.97 5.96 16.47
C GLU A 24 4.57 6.41 16.12
N LYS A 25 4.42 7.74 16.01
CA LYS A 25 3.19 8.39 15.63
C LYS A 25 2.84 7.78 14.28
N ASP A 26 1.85 6.89 14.24
CA ASP A 26 1.34 6.29 13.01
C ASP A 26 0.78 7.45 12.17
N ILE A 27 1.63 8.05 11.36
CA ILE A 27 1.23 9.11 10.44
C ILE A 27 0.31 8.39 9.45
N PRO A 28 -1.00 8.69 9.45
CA PRO A 28 -1.92 7.99 8.57
C PRO A 28 -1.43 8.21 7.14
N PRO A 29 -1.37 7.15 6.32
CA PRO A 29 -0.84 7.27 4.97
C PRO A 29 -1.72 8.26 4.20
N ASP A 30 -1.17 9.42 3.88
CA ASP A 30 -1.86 10.34 2.98
C ASP A 30 -1.75 9.77 1.57
N VAL A 31 -2.83 9.14 1.13
CA VAL A 31 -2.95 8.63 -0.23
C VAL A 31 -2.81 9.79 -1.20
N SER A 32 -1.67 9.82 -1.88
CA SER A 32 -1.34 10.80 -2.91
C SER A 32 -1.83 10.30 -4.26
N VAL A 33 -3.04 10.72 -4.63
CA VAL A 33 -3.64 10.41 -5.93
C VAL A 33 -3.09 11.39 -6.96
N VAL A 34 -2.49 10.86 -8.03
CA VAL A 34 -2.03 11.64 -9.18
C VAL A 34 -3.24 11.92 -10.06
N GLU A 35 -3.45 13.20 -10.38
CA GLU A 35 -4.47 13.59 -11.35
C GLU A 35 -4.18 12.98 -12.71
N GLU A 36 -5.24 12.54 -13.39
CA GLU A 36 -5.08 11.88 -14.67
C GLU A 36 -4.71 12.89 -15.75
N PRO A 37 -3.76 12.59 -16.64
CA PRO A 37 -3.57 13.39 -17.83
C PRO A 37 -4.87 13.38 -18.64
N ASP A 38 -5.24 14.52 -19.21
CA ASP A 38 -6.36 14.62 -20.13
C ASP A 38 -6.00 13.91 -21.45
N VAL A 39 -6.27 12.61 -21.53
CA VAL A 39 -5.94 11.78 -22.71
C VAL A 39 -6.98 11.95 -23.82
N GLY A 40 -8.06 12.70 -23.60
CA GLY A 40 -9.11 12.93 -24.58
C GLY A 40 -9.33 14.42 -24.76
N GLY A 41 -8.66 15.04 -25.75
CA GLY A 41 -8.64 16.48 -26.05
C GLY A 41 -9.97 17.19 -26.34
N GLY A 42 -11.08 16.74 -25.75
CA GLY A 42 -12.40 17.37 -25.74
C GLY A 42 -12.70 18.19 -24.48
N GLY A 43 -11.71 18.46 -23.60
CA GLY A 43 -11.88 19.35 -22.45
C GLY A 43 -12.90 18.87 -21.41
N HIS A 44 -13.24 17.58 -21.41
CA HIS A 44 -14.15 16.99 -20.42
C HIS A 44 -13.35 16.46 -19.24
N ALA A 45 -13.78 16.82 -18.03
CA ALA A 45 -13.12 16.35 -16.82
C ALA A 45 -13.10 14.80 -16.76
N PRO A 46 -12.01 14.18 -16.26
CA PRO A 46 -11.92 12.73 -16.18
C PRO A 46 -13.05 12.17 -15.30
N PRO A 47 -13.55 10.96 -15.61
CA PRO A 47 -14.63 10.36 -14.83
C PRO A 47 -14.18 10.16 -13.38
N PRO A 48 -15.07 10.29 -12.38
CA PRO A 48 -14.71 10.13 -10.99
C PRO A 48 -14.16 8.71 -10.70
N PRO A 49 -13.23 8.56 -9.74
CA PRO A 49 -12.76 7.25 -9.33
C PRO A 49 -13.88 6.46 -8.63
N LEU A 50 -13.82 5.13 -8.73
CA LEU A 50 -14.80 4.25 -8.10
C LEU A 50 -14.72 4.31 -6.55
N LEU A 51 -13.51 4.47 -6.01
CA LEU A 51 -13.28 4.62 -4.58
C LEU A 51 -13.19 6.11 -4.23
N SER A 52 -13.89 6.53 -3.18
CA SER A 52 -13.69 7.86 -2.61
C SER A 52 -12.31 7.95 -1.94
N ARG A 53 -11.80 9.17 -1.76
CA ARG A 53 -10.49 9.38 -1.09
C ARG A 53 -10.46 8.81 0.34
N ALA A 54 -11.59 8.85 1.06
CA ALA A 54 -11.72 8.22 2.37
C ALA A 54 -11.58 6.69 2.29
N ARG A 55 -12.22 6.05 1.30
CA ARG A 55 -12.09 4.59 1.10
C ARG A 55 -10.68 4.20 0.66
N MET A 56 -10.04 4.98 -0.21
CA MET A 56 -8.65 4.74 -0.59
C MET A 56 -7.71 4.81 0.61
N ARG A 57 -7.93 5.76 1.53
CA ARG A 57 -7.16 5.84 2.79
C ARG A 57 -7.35 4.62 3.67
N LEU A 58 -8.57 4.11 3.81
CA LEU A 58 -8.84 2.86 4.54
C LEU A 58 -8.13 1.67 3.89
N VAL A 59 -8.25 1.51 2.57
CA VAL A 59 -7.53 0.44 1.86
C VAL A 59 -6.02 0.56 2.06
N ALA A 60 -5.47 1.77 1.97
CA ALA A 60 -4.05 2.01 2.19
C ALA A 60 -3.62 1.74 3.64
N ALA A 61 -4.45 2.04 4.64
CA ALA A 61 -4.10 1.84 6.04
C ALA A 61 -4.24 0.38 6.47
N ASP A 62 -5.33 -0.27 6.06
CA ASP A 62 -5.80 -1.51 6.69
C ASP A 62 -5.57 -2.77 5.84
N VAL A 63 -5.40 -2.61 4.53
CA VAL A 63 -5.37 -3.76 3.59
C VAL A 63 -4.04 -3.87 2.86
N LEU A 64 -3.45 -2.76 2.44
CA LEU A 64 -2.22 -2.79 1.66
C LEU A 64 -0.96 -3.06 2.50
N PRO A 65 0.05 -3.76 1.93
CA PRO A 65 1.33 -3.93 2.59
C PRO A 65 1.98 -2.59 2.99
N PRO A 66 2.66 -2.51 4.15
CA PRO A 66 3.33 -1.28 4.59
C PRO A 66 4.25 -0.65 3.55
N ALA A 67 4.93 -1.49 2.76
CA ALA A 67 5.87 -1.06 1.72
C ALA A 67 5.23 -0.24 0.57
N VAL A 68 3.91 -0.25 0.42
CA VAL A 68 3.21 0.48 -0.65
C VAL A 68 2.33 1.63 -0.15
N ARG A 69 2.18 1.79 1.19
CA ARG A 69 1.36 2.84 1.82
C ARG A 69 1.76 4.26 1.41
N LEU A 70 3.05 4.48 1.16
CA LEU A 70 3.61 5.79 0.80
C LEU A 70 3.72 6.02 -0.72
N ARG A 71 3.28 5.06 -1.55
CA ARG A 71 3.34 5.22 -3.01
C ARG A 71 2.23 6.13 -3.50
N ARG A 72 2.51 6.82 -4.61
CA ARG A 72 1.49 7.58 -5.35
C ARG A 72 0.55 6.63 -6.07
N TRP A 73 -0.74 6.93 -6.00
CA TRP A 73 -1.78 6.19 -6.68
C TRP A 73 -2.08 6.87 -8.01
N THR A 74 -1.97 6.12 -9.09
CA THR A 74 -2.33 6.59 -10.43
C THR A 74 -3.33 5.60 -11.03
N ARG A 75 -4.44 6.10 -11.58
CA ARG A 75 -5.42 5.24 -12.23
C ARG A 75 -4.97 4.93 -13.66
N THR A 76 -4.44 3.71 -13.83
CA THR A 76 -3.92 3.21 -15.10
C THR A 76 -5.03 2.88 -16.11
N TYR A 77 -6.19 2.43 -15.61
CA TYR A 77 -7.33 2.01 -16.45
C TYR A 77 -8.68 2.30 -15.76
N SER A 78 -9.69 2.66 -16.55
CA SER A 78 -11.10 2.62 -16.12
C SER A 78 -12.03 2.35 -17.29
N LEU A 79 -13.10 1.58 -17.07
CA LEU A 79 -14.09 1.29 -18.12
C LEU A 79 -14.73 2.57 -18.69
N ALA A 80 -14.98 3.57 -17.82
CA ALA A 80 -15.60 4.83 -18.22
C ALA A 80 -14.73 5.71 -19.13
N ARG A 81 -13.40 5.58 -19.06
CA ARG A 81 -12.45 6.34 -19.89
C ARG A 81 -11.92 5.54 -21.06
N ASP A 82 -11.60 4.27 -20.83
CA ASP A 82 -10.78 3.46 -21.73
C ASP A 82 -11.56 2.41 -22.52
N GLY A 83 -12.85 2.23 -22.21
CA GLY A 83 -13.72 1.20 -22.81
C GLY A 83 -13.70 -0.13 -22.04
N ASP A 84 -14.38 -1.14 -22.57
CA ASP A 84 -14.52 -2.47 -21.96
C ASP A 84 -13.72 -3.58 -22.66
N ASP A 85 -12.85 -3.21 -23.60
CA ASP A 85 -11.99 -4.16 -24.30
C ASP A 85 -10.87 -4.70 -23.39
N PHE A 86 -10.88 -6.02 -23.19
CA PHE A 86 -9.91 -6.69 -22.32
C PHE A 86 -8.47 -6.61 -22.86
N SER A 87 -8.29 -6.60 -24.18
CA SER A 87 -6.95 -6.49 -24.78
C SER A 87 -6.36 -5.10 -24.50
N ALA A 88 -7.17 -4.06 -24.57
CA ALA A 88 -6.83 -2.69 -24.27
C ALA A 88 -6.57 -2.48 -22.77
N PHE A 89 -7.29 -3.19 -21.89
CA PHE A 89 -6.98 -3.28 -20.46
C PHE A 89 -5.57 -3.86 -20.26
N LEU A 90 -5.31 -5.06 -20.78
CA LEU A 90 -4.01 -5.73 -20.62
C LEU A 90 -2.85 -4.89 -21.15
N ALA A 91 -3.02 -4.24 -22.31
CA ALA A 91 -2.02 -3.37 -22.90
C ALA A 91 -1.68 -2.17 -21.99
N ARG A 92 -2.67 -1.57 -21.33
CA ARG A 92 -2.48 -0.40 -20.45
C ARG A 92 -1.91 -0.77 -19.08
N VAL A 93 -2.32 -1.91 -18.50
CA VAL A 93 -1.83 -2.34 -17.18
C VAL A 93 -0.49 -3.07 -17.25
N ARG A 94 -0.01 -3.39 -18.46
CA ARG A 94 1.28 -4.06 -18.65
C ARG A 94 2.41 -3.23 -18.02
N GLY A 95 3.14 -3.86 -17.10
CA GLY A 95 4.26 -3.22 -16.39
C GLY A 95 3.86 -2.35 -15.20
N ALA A 96 2.56 -2.14 -14.96
CA ALA A 96 2.07 -1.50 -13.74
C ALA A 96 2.13 -2.49 -12.57
N ALA A 97 3.07 -2.28 -11.65
CA ALA A 97 3.17 -3.04 -10.41
C ALA A 97 3.80 -2.18 -9.30
N PRO A 98 3.36 -2.32 -8.05
CA PRO A 98 2.16 -3.05 -7.63
C PRO A 98 0.87 -2.37 -8.12
N SER A 99 -0.23 -3.11 -8.22
CA SER A 99 -1.50 -2.61 -8.76
C SER A 99 -2.69 -2.97 -7.88
N LEU A 100 -3.71 -2.11 -7.92
CA LEU A 100 -4.99 -2.32 -7.26
C LEU A 100 -6.10 -2.35 -8.32
N LEU A 101 -6.88 -3.43 -8.33
CA LEU A 101 -8.09 -3.55 -9.13
C LEU A 101 -9.30 -3.29 -8.23
N ALA A 102 -10.23 -2.45 -8.68
CA ALA A 102 -11.51 -2.22 -8.02
C ALA A 102 -12.64 -2.40 -9.05
N VAL A 103 -13.64 -3.18 -8.68
CA VAL A 103 -14.78 -3.56 -9.52
C VAL A 103 -16.07 -3.22 -8.78
N ARG A 104 -17.02 -2.61 -9.49
CA ARG A 104 -18.40 -2.47 -9.01
C ARG A 104 -19.27 -3.47 -9.74
N ALA A 105 -19.87 -4.41 -9.01
CA ALA A 105 -20.81 -5.36 -9.57
C ALA A 105 -22.17 -4.71 -9.89
N ALA A 106 -22.98 -5.42 -10.68
CA ALA A 106 -24.31 -4.97 -11.08
C ALA A 106 -25.26 -4.79 -9.89
N ASN A 107 -25.07 -5.54 -8.81
CA ASN A 107 -25.80 -5.40 -7.55
C ASN A 107 -25.36 -4.16 -6.72
N GLY A 108 -24.33 -3.44 -7.17
CA GLY A 108 -23.80 -2.25 -6.51
C GLY A 108 -22.61 -2.50 -5.58
N ASP A 109 -22.27 -3.75 -5.30
CA ASP A 109 -21.16 -4.10 -4.41
C ASP A 109 -19.82 -3.72 -5.04
N VAL A 110 -18.86 -3.31 -4.19
CA VAL A 110 -17.51 -2.96 -4.61
C VAL A 110 -16.52 -3.91 -3.96
N PHE A 111 -15.74 -4.58 -4.79
CA PHE A 111 -14.66 -5.49 -4.38
C PHE A 111 -13.43 -5.27 -5.27
N GLY A 112 -12.33 -5.95 -4.96
CA GLY A 112 -11.10 -5.75 -5.71
C GLY A 112 -10.05 -6.82 -5.48
N ALA A 113 -8.86 -6.58 -6.02
CA ALA A 113 -7.67 -7.37 -5.78
C ALA A 113 -6.42 -6.47 -5.76
N TYR A 114 -5.46 -6.78 -4.89
CA TYR A 114 -4.12 -6.20 -4.90
C TYR A 114 -3.18 -7.20 -5.52
N ALA A 115 -2.31 -6.73 -6.42
CA ALA A 115 -1.30 -7.54 -7.07
C ALA A 115 0.07 -6.87 -6.92
N ASP A 116 0.98 -7.56 -6.23
CA ASP A 116 2.34 -7.09 -5.97
C ASP A 116 3.30 -7.31 -7.17
N GLY A 117 2.98 -8.30 -8.01
CA GLY A 117 3.81 -8.73 -9.13
C GLY A 117 3.61 -7.94 -10.41
N ARG A 118 4.68 -7.77 -11.18
CA ARG A 118 4.58 -7.43 -12.61
C ARG A 118 3.90 -8.62 -13.29
N GLY A 119 2.66 -8.42 -13.76
CA GLY A 119 1.83 -9.45 -14.36
C GLY A 119 2.34 -9.97 -15.70
N GLU A 120 3.59 -10.42 -15.76
CA GLU A 120 4.16 -11.07 -16.92
C GLU A 120 3.91 -12.58 -16.80
N PRO A 121 3.09 -13.15 -17.69
CA PRO A 121 2.80 -14.58 -17.65
C PRO A 121 4.08 -15.35 -18.00
N ARG A 122 4.75 -15.91 -16.99
CA ARG A 122 5.84 -16.86 -17.18
C ARG A 122 5.28 -18.24 -17.45
N GLY A 123 4.66 -18.39 -18.63
CA GLY A 123 4.13 -19.66 -19.14
C GLY A 123 2.91 -20.18 -18.39
N GLY A 124 1.73 -20.09 -19.02
CA GLY A 124 0.54 -20.94 -18.79
C GLY A 124 -0.02 -21.17 -17.37
N GLY A 125 0.54 -20.59 -16.31
CA GLY A 125 0.21 -20.90 -14.92
C GLY A 125 -0.09 -19.68 -14.07
N PHE A 126 -0.46 -19.92 -12.81
CA PHE A 126 -0.70 -18.87 -11.82
C PHE A 126 0.58 -18.12 -11.50
N TYR A 127 0.47 -16.80 -11.37
CA TYR A 127 1.57 -15.93 -10.98
C TYR A 127 1.09 -14.92 -9.92
N GLY A 128 2.00 -14.49 -9.05
CA GLY A 128 1.69 -13.59 -7.93
C GLY A 128 2.47 -13.98 -6.67
N GLY A 129 2.71 -13.02 -5.79
CA GLY A 129 3.32 -13.26 -4.47
C GLY A 129 2.27 -13.54 -3.40
N GLY A 130 2.69 -14.02 -2.22
CA GLY A 130 1.79 -14.29 -1.07
C GLY A 130 1.11 -13.06 -0.47
N THR A 131 1.43 -11.87 -0.98
CA THR A 131 0.83 -10.57 -0.61
C THR A 131 -0.36 -10.18 -1.51
N ALA A 132 -0.70 -10.99 -2.51
CA ALA A 132 -1.83 -10.73 -3.40
C ALA A 132 -3.18 -11.06 -2.71
N CYS A 133 -3.76 -10.08 -2.01
CA CYS A 133 -5.07 -10.19 -1.36
C CYS A 133 -5.75 -8.82 -1.25
N LEU A 134 -7.09 -8.81 -1.25
CA LEU A 134 -7.94 -7.69 -0.80
C LEU A 134 -9.12 -8.23 -0.02
#